data_AF-K9KC09-F1
#
_entry.id   AF-K9KC09-F1
#
_cell.length_a   1.000
_cell.length_b   1.000
_cell.length_c   1.000
_cell.angle_alpha   90.00
_cell.angle_beta   90.00
_cell.angle_gamma   90.00
#
_symmetry.space_group_name_H-M   'P 1'
#
loop_
_entity.id
_entity.type
_entity.pdbx_description
1 polymer ?
#
loop_
_entity_poly.entity_id
_entity_poly.type
_entity_poly.pdbx_seq_one_letter_code
_entity_poly.pdbx_strand_id
1 'polypeptide(L)'
;VIVPNMEFRAADEEAFEDNSEEYIRRDLEGSDIDTRRRAACDLVRGLCKFFEGPVTGIFSGYVNSMLQEYAKNPSVNWKHKDAAIYLVTSLASKAQTQKHGITQANELVNLTEFFVSHILPDLKSANVNEFPVLKADGIKYIMIFRNQVPKEHLLVSIPLLINHLQAESIVVHTYAAHALERLFTMRGPNNATLFTAAEIAPFVEILLTNLFKALTLPGSSENEYIMKAIMRSFSLLQEAIIPYIPTLITQLTQKLLAVSKNPSKPHFNHYMFEAICLSIRITCKANPAAVVNFEEALFLVFTEILQNDVQEFIPYVFQVMSLLLETHKNDIPSSYMALFPHLLQPVLWERTGNIPALVRLLQAFLERGSNTIASAAADKIPGLLGVFQKLIASKANDHQGFYLLNSIIEHMPP
;
A
#
# COMPACT_ATOMS: atom_id res chain seq x y z
N VAL A 1 37.30 6.25 -10.19
CA VAL A 1 36.70 5.10 -9.48
C VAL A 1 35.24 5.32 -9.17
N ILE A 2 34.88 6.36 -8.41
CA ILE A 2 33.49 6.58 -7.96
C ILE A 2 32.61 7.11 -9.10
N VAL A 3 32.86 8.33 -9.59
CA VAL A 3 31.99 9.01 -10.58
C VAL A 3 31.63 8.16 -11.81
N PRO A 4 32.59 7.54 -12.53
CA PRO A 4 32.25 6.72 -13.71
C PRO A 4 31.45 5.45 -13.40
N ASN A 5 31.41 5.02 -12.13
CA ASN A 5 30.59 3.89 -11.68
C ASN A 5 29.22 4.32 -11.12
N MET A 6 28.95 5.63 -11.01
CA MET A 6 27.66 6.17 -10.58
C MET A 6 26.74 6.59 -11.74
N GLU A 7 27.30 6.76 -12.94
CA GLU A 7 26.54 7.11 -14.15
C GLU A 7 25.52 6.03 -14.51
N PHE A 8 24.34 6.47 -14.94
CA PHE A 8 23.27 5.62 -15.44
C PHE A 8 23.67 4.90 -16.74
N ARG A 9 23.71 3.58 -16.72
CA ARG A 9 24.19 2.78 -17.86
C ARG A 9 23.04 2.33 -18.74
N ALA A 10 23.39 1.91 -19.95
CA ALA A 10 22.42 1.30 -20.87
C ALA A 10 21.70 0.09 -20.25
N ALA A 11 22.38 -0.73 -19.44
CA ALA A 11 21.74 -1.85 -18.74
C ALA A 11 20.78 -1.40 -17.62
N ASP A 12 21.02 -0.24 -16.99
CA ASP A 12 20.10 0.32 -16.00
C ASP A 12 18.86 0.91 -16.70
N GLU A 13 19.05 1.47 -17.90
CA GLU A 13 18.01 2.00 -18.78
C GLU A 13 17.11 0.88 -19.31
N GLU A 14 17.68 -0.20 -19.82
CA GLU A 14 16.96 -1.42 -20.20
C GLU A 14 16.19 -2.01 -19.02
N ALA A 15 16.81 -2.10 -17.84
CA ALA A 15 16.11 -2.59 -16.64
C ALA A 15 14.96 -1.66 -16.21
N PHE A 16 15.13 -0.35 -16.34
CA PHE A 16 14.11 0.65 -16.00
C PHE A 16 12.90 0.58 -16.95
N GLU A 17 13.14 0.37 -18.25
CA GLU A 17 12.10 0.34 -19.29
C GLU A 17 11.44 -1.04 -19.43
N ASP A 18 12.25 -2.09 -19.60
CA ASP A 18 11.78 -3.43 -19.98
C ASP A 18 11.57 -4.37 -18.77
N ASN A 19 12.26 -4.12 -17.66
CA ASN A 19 12.18 -4.94 -16.44
C ASN A 19 11.82 -4.12 -15.19
N SER A 20 10.89 -3.18 -15.37
CA SER A 20 10.51 -2.19 -14.37
C SER A 20 10.10 -2.78 -13.02
N GLU A 21 9.37 -3.92 -12.98
CA GLU A 21 8.98 -4.56 -11.71
C GLU A 21 10.19 -4.97 -10.87
N GLU A 22 11.19 -5.61 -11.49
CA GLU A 22 12.41 -6.01 -10.80
C GLU A 22 13.28 -4.81 -10.44
N TYR A 23 13.33 -3.78 -11.30
CA TYR A 23 13.99 -2.51 -10.99
C TYR A 23 13.40 -1.88 -9.72
N ILE A 24 12.08 -1.75 -9.65
CA ILE A 24 11.36 -1.20 -8.48
C ILE A 24 11.64 -2.03 -7.24
N ARG A 25 11.52 -3.36 -7.34
CA ARG A 25 11.75 -4.28 -6.21
C ARG A 25 13.16 -4.12 -5.65
N ARG A 26 14.17 -4.18 -6.52
CA ARG A 26 15.58 -4.04 -6.12
C ARG A 26 15.84 -2.73 -5.41
N ASP A 27 15.30 -1.66 -5.96
CA ASP A 27 15.56 -0.32 -5.46
C ASP A 27 14.84 -0.02 -4.12
N LEU A 28 13.57 -0.42 -4.00
CA LEU A 28 12.75 -0.11 -2.83
C LEU A 28 12.96 -1.09 -1.66
N GLU A 29 13.25 -2.35 -1.94
CA GLU A 29 13.49 -3.38 -0.93
C GLU A 29 14.96 -3.46 -0.49
N GLY A 30 15.87 -2.86 -1.28
CA GLY A 30 17.29 -2.75 -0.95
C GLY A 30 18.10 -4.01 -1.28
N SER A 31 17.70 -4.74 -2.33
CA SER A 31 18.44 -5.89 -2.87
C SER A 31 19.41 -5.50 -4.00
N ASP A 32 19.67 -4.19 -4.19
CA ASP A 32 20.61 -3.60 -5.16
C ASP A 32 22.10 -3.71 -4.78
N ILE A 33 22.43 -4.54 -3.77
CA ILE A 33 23.74 -4.60 -3.10
C ILE A 33 24.90 -4.87 -4.06
N ASP A 34 24.68 -5.66 -5.11
CA ASP A 34 25.74 -6.08 -6.05
C ASP A 34 25.91 -5.16 -7.27
N THR A 35 25.18 -4.04 -7.33
CA THR A 35 25.33 -3.10 -8.45
C THR A 35 26.57 -2.22 -8.29
N ARG A 36 27.22 -1.86 -9.41
CA ARG A 36 28.38 -0.95 -9.36
C ARG A 36 28.00 0.43 -8.82
N ARG A 37 26.78 0.87 -9.13
CA ARG A 37 26.21 2.14 -8.65
C ARG A 37 26.11 2.13 -7.12
N ARG A 38 25.58 1.05 -6.56
CA ARG A 38 25.47 0.89 -5.11
C ARG A 38 26.84 0.78 -4.42
N ALA A 39 27.75 -0.01 -4.98
CA ALA A 39 29.10 -0.15 -4.46
C ALA A 39 29.87 1.20 -4.43
N ALA A 40 29.70 2.03 -5.47
CA ALA A 40 30.27 3.37 -5.50
C ALA A 40 29.69 4.28 -4.40
N CYS A 41 28.38 4.19 -4.14
CA CYS A 41 27.73 4.92 -3.04
C CYS A 41 28.21 4.47 -1.66
N ASP A 42 28.29 3.17 -1.44
CA ASP A 42 28.71 2.63 -0.15
C ASP A 42 30.19 2.94 0.11
N LEU A 43 31.02 3.06 -0.93
CA LEU A 43 32.36 3.62 -0.83
C LEU A 43 32.35 5.10 -0.41
N VAL A 44 31.52 5.96 -1.04
CA VAL A 44 31.39 7.37 -0.64
C VAL A 44 30.93 7.51 0.81
N ARG A 45 29.92 6.75 1.22
CA ARG A 45 29.43 6.71 2.61
C ARG A 45 30.52 6.24 3.57
N GLY A 46 31.28 5.21 3.18
CA GLY A 46 32.42 4.70 3.95
C GLY A 46 33.49 5.76 4.16
N LEU A 47 33.83 6.53 3.12
CA LEU A 47 34.78 7.64 3.21
C LEU A 47 34.26 8.79 4.08
N CYS A 48 32.98 9.14 3.96
CA CYS A 48 32.36 10.21 4.76
C CYS A 48 32.38 9.91 6.26
N LYS A 49 32.37 8.64 6.68
CA LYS A 49 32.49 8.27 8.11
C LYS A 49 33.79 8.74 8.75
N PHE A 50 34.87 8.88 7.99
CA PHE A 50 36.19 9.25 8.52
C PHE A 50 36.65 10.63 8.07
N PHE A 51 36.20 11.09 6.89
CA PHE A 51 36.69 12.32 6.26
C PHE A 51 35.53 13.19 5.72
N GLU A 52 34.48 13.38 6.53
CA GLU A 52 33.24 14.09 6.15
C GLU A 52 33.49 15.43 5.43
N GLY A 53 34.26 16.35 6.02
CA GLY A 53 34.53 17.67 5.45
C GLY A 53 35.23 17.61 4.07
N PRO A 54 36.43 17.00 3.99
CA PRO A 54 37.16 16.89 2.72
C PRO A 54 36.40 16.16 1.62
N VAL A 55 35.73 15.04 1.96
CA VAL A 55 34.97 14.24 0.99
C VAL A 55 33.79 15.04 0.47
N THR A 56 33.03 15.70 1.35
CA THR A 56 31.93 16.59 0.95
C THR A 56 32.42 17.70 0.03
N GLY A 57 33.49 18.41 0.40
CA GLY A 57 34.03 19.50 -0.43
C GLY A 57 34.46 19.05 -1.83
N ILE A 58 35.14 17.91 -1.95
CA ILE A 58 35.57 17.36 -3.24
C ILE A 58 34.35 16.98 -4.10
N PHE A 59 33.41 16.21 -3.56
CA PHE A 59 32.27 15.73 -4.34
C PHE A 59 31.23 16.81 -4.63
N SER A 60 31.09 17.84 -3.80
CA SER A 60 30.30 19.04 -4.13
C SER A 60 30.82 19.74 -5.39
N GLY A 61 32.15 19.77 -5.60
CA GLY A 61 32.74 20.28 -6.84
C GLY A 61 32.30 19.46 -8.07
N TYR A 62 32.29 18.12 -7.96
CA TYR A 62 31.80 17.25 -9.03
C TYR A 62 30.31 17.39 -9.29
N VAL A 63 29.48 17.50 -8.24
CA VAL A 63 28.04 17.75 -8.36
C VAL A 63 27.79 19.03 -9.17
N ASN A 64 28.47 20.13 -8.83
CA ASN A 64 28.34 21.40 -9.55
C ASN A 64 28.76 21.26 -11.02
N SER A 65 29.86 20.57 -11.30
CA SER A 65 30.29 20.33 -12.69
C SER A 65 29.28 19.51 -13.48
N MET A 66 28.73 18.44 -12.89
CA MET A 66 27.70 17.61 -13.55
C MET A 66 26.43 18.41 -13.84
N LEU A 67 25.98 19.24 -12.90
CA LEU A 67 24.79 20.09 -13.08
C LEU A 67 25.02 21.17 -14.14
N GLN A 68 26.25 21.71 -14.25
CA GLN A 68 26.62 22.63 -15.33
C GLN A 68 26.62 21.93 -16.70
N GLU A 69 27.16 20.72 -16.82
CA GLU A 69 27.10 19.94 -18.06
C GLU A 69 25.66 19.61 -18.47
N TYR A 70 24.82 19.24 -17.50
CA TYR A 70 23.38 19.08 -17.74
C TYR A 70 22.75 20.35 -18.31
N ALA A 71 23.02 21.51 -17.73
CA ALA A 71 22.42 22.77 -18.13
C ALA A 71 22.77 23.20 -19.57
N LYS A 72 23.89 22.71 -20.14
CA LYS A 72 24.27 23.02 -21.53
C LYS A 72 23.31 22.41 -22.55
N ASN A 73 22.82 21.20 -22.29
CA ASN A 73 21.87 20.52 -23.16
C ASN A 73 21.08 19.45 -22.38
N PRO A 74 19.99 19.81 -21.69
CA PRO A 74 19.24 18.89 -20.83
C PRO A 74 18.76 17.62 -21.54
N SER A 75 18.40 17.70 -22.82
CA SER A 75 17.87 16.54 -23.56
C SER A 75 18.92 15.46 -23.82
N VAL A 76 20.19 15.85 -23.97
CA VAL A 76 21.31 14.93 -24.20
C VAL A 76 22.02 14.58 -22.90
N ASN A 77 22.16 15.55 -21.99
CA ASN A 77 23.03 15.45 -20.82
C ASN A 77 22.29 15.09 -19.52
N TRP A 78 21.06 14.59 -19.60
CA TRP A 78 20.24 14.23 -18.43
C TRP A 78 20.95 13.26 -17.46
N LYS A 79 21.78 12.34 -17.98
CA LYS A 79 22.58 11.39 -17.17
C LYS A 79 23.52 12.05 -16.17
N HIS A 80 23.99 13.27 -16.46
CA HIS A 80 24.80 14.04 -15.51
C HIS A 80 23.98 14.49 -14.30
N LYS A 81 22.72 14.88 -14.52
CA LYS A 81 21.83 15.28 -13.43
C LYS A 81 21.42 14.09 -12.56
N ASP A 82 21.09 12.95 -13.18
CA ASP A 82 20.86 11.68 -12.46
C ASP A 82 22.06 11.34 -11.55
N ALA A 83 23.28 11.34 -12.11
CA ALA A 83 24.50 11.06 -11.34
C ALA A 83 24.72 12.07 -10.20
N ALA A 84 24.42 13.35 -10.44
CA ALA A 84 24.50 14.40 -9.42
C ALA A 84 23.50 14.17 -8.27
N ILE A 85 22.23 13.86 -8.57
CA ILE A 85 21.19 13.56 -7.56
C ILE A 85 21.61 12.34 -6.74
N TYR A 86 22.11 11.29 -7.40
CA TYR A 86 22.54 10.06 -6.74
C TYR A 86 23.76 10.28 -5.84
N LEU A 87 24.72 11.11 -6.27
CA LEU A 87 25.88 11.50 -5.48
C LEU A 87 25.49 12.35 -4.26
N VAL A 88 24.63 13.36 -4.43
CA VAL A 88 24.11 14.15 -3.31
C VAL A 88 23.38 13.28 -2.30
N THR A 89 22.56 12.35 -2.78
CA THR A 89 21.85 11.39 -1.91
C THR A 89 22.83 10.56 -1.07
N SER A 90 23.97 10.20 -1.64
CA SER A 90 25.01 9.40 -0.98
C SER A 90 25.82 10.19 0.02
N LEU A 91 26.19 11.44 -0.31
CA LEU A 91 26.93 12.35 0.57
C LEU A 91 26.10 12.77 1.78
N ALA A 92 24.80 12.96 1.58
CA ALA A 92 23.92 13.43 2.63
C ALA A 92 23.48 12.32 3.59
N SER A 93 23.52 11.05 3.19
CA SER A 93 23.02 9.93 3.99
C SER A 93 24.03 9.46 5.05
N LYS A 94 23.79 9.74 6.34
CA LYS A 94 24.58 9.16 7.46
C LYS A 94 23.97 7.87 8.01
N ALA A 95 22.67 7.90 8.28
CA ALA A 95 21.93 6.76 8.81
C ALA A 95 20.54 6.69 8.17
N GLN A 96 20.06 5.48 7.93
CA GLN A 96 18.76 5.23 7.30
C GLN A 96 18.10 3.96 7.82
N THR A 97 16.77 3.92 7.73
CA THR A 97 15.97 2.70 7.93
C THR A 97 14.92 2.62 6.84
N GLN A 98 14.46 1.42 6.45
CA GLN A 98 13.39 1.28 5.46
C GLN A 98 12.11 2.02 5.90
N LYS A 99 11.77 1.94 7.20
CA LYS A 99 10.55 2.56 7.77
C LYS A 99 10.60 4.09 7.77
N HIS A 100 11.74 4.68 8.14
CA HIS A 100 11.86 6.14 8.32
C HIS A 100 12.67 6.85 7.22
N GLY A 101 13.21 6.14 6.22
CA GLY A 101 14.14 6.75 5.28
C GLY A 101 15.40 7.20 6.00
N ILE A 102 16.00 8.31 5.57
CA ILE A 102 17.18 8.90 6.23
C ILE A 102 16.76 9.49 7.58
N THR A 103 17.44 9.03 8.63
CA THR A 103 17.22 9.46 10.02
C THR A 103 18.29 10.46 10.48
N GLN A 104 19.47 10.44 9.87
CA GLN A 104 20.55 11.39 10.11
C GLN A 104 21.16 11.81 8.78
N ALA A 105 21.28 13.13 8.58
CA ALA A 105 21.85 13.70 7.38
C ALA A 105 23.18 14.42 7.65
N ASN A 106 24.02 14.54 6.63
CA ASN A 106 25.21 15.38 6.66
C ASN A 106 24.81 16.86 6.56
N GLU A 107 25.10 17.63 7.60
CA GLU A 107 24.76 19.05 7.71
C GLU A 107 25.51 19.94 6.71
N LEU A 108 26.61 19.43 6.13
CA LEU A 108 27.36 20.13 5.09
C LEU A 108 26.63 20.13 3.73
N VAL A 109 25.56 19.35 3.60
CA VAL A 109 24.73 19.28 2.38
C VAL A 109 23.38 19.92 2.64
N ASN A 110 23.10 21.04 1.97
CA ASN A 110 21.81 21.72 2.07
C ASN A 110 20.74 20.99 1.24
N LEU A 111 20.06 20.02 1.88
CA LEU A 111 19.02 19.21 1.25
C LEU A 111 17.83 20.04 0.78
N THR A 112 17.44 21.06 1.54
CA THR A 112 16.30 21.91 1.20
C THR A 112 16.59 22.74 -0.05
N GLU A 113 17.77 23.36 -0.12
CA GLU A 113 18.19 24.11 -1.30
C GLU A 113 18.34 23.20 -2.52
N PHE A 114 18.92 22.01 -2.35
CA PHE A 114 19.03 21.06 -3.46
C PHE A 114 17.66 20.61 -3.97
N PHE A 115 16.71 20.36 -3.05
CA PHE A 115 15.33 20.06 -3.40
C PHE A 115 14.70 21.19 -4.21
N VAL A 116 14.76 22.43 -3.72
CA VAL A 116 14.12 23.58 -4.39
C VAL A 116 14.75 23.88 -5.75
N SER A 117 16.07 23.78 -5.85
CA SER A 117 16.83 24.18 -7.05
C SER A 117 16.89 23.11 -8.13
N HIS A 118 16.86 21.82 -7.77
CA HIS A 118 17.14 20.75 -8.72
C HIS A 118 16.03 19.70 -8.81
N ILE A 119 15.35 19.37 -7.72
CA ILE A 119 14.32 18.32 -7.68
C ILE A 119 12.94 18.88 -8.05
N LEU A 120 12.54 19.97 -7.37
CA LEU A 120 11.23 20.58 -7.54
C LEU A 120 10.94 21.02 -8.99
N PRO A 121 11.89 21.59 -9.77
CA PRO A 121 11.65 21.94 -11.15
C PRO A 121 11.32 20.73 -12.03
N ASP A 122 11.98 19.59 -11.80
CA ASP A 122 11.71 18.37 -12.57
C ASP A 122 10.30 17.87 -12.30
N LEU A 123 9.85 17.89 -11.04
CA LEU A 123 8.51 17.49 -10.65
C LEU A 123 7.42 18.50 -11.07
N LYS A 124 7.80 19.73 -11.40
CA LYS A 124 6.88 20.75 -11.93
C LYS A 124 6.75 20.73 -13.45
N SER A 125 7.54 19.93 -14.18
CA SER A 125 7.42 19.87 -15.63
C SER A 125 6.00 19.49 -16.05
N ALA A 126 5.48 20.20 -17.04
CA ALA A 126 4.14 19.96 -17.56
C ALA A 126 4.00 18.57 -18.19
N ASN A 127 5.08 18.04 -18.77
CA ASN A 127 5.11 16.70 -19.33
C ASN A 127 5.64 15.70 -18.30
N VAL A 128 4.73 14.90 -17.73
CA VAL A 128 5.07 13.84 -16.75
C VAL A 128 5.90 12.70 -17.33
N ASN A 129 5.88 12.53 -18.66
CA ASN A 129 6.64 11.50 -19.38
C ASN A 129 8.01 12.00 -19.84
N GLU A 130 8.32 13.28 -19.64
CA GLU A 130 9.62 13.85 -20.00
C GLU A 130 10.69 13.47 -18.96
N PHE A 131 11.79 12.89 -19.43
CA PHE A 131 12.91 12.43 -18.59
C PHE A 131 12.46 11.54 -17.42
N PRO A 132 11.87 10.36 -17.70
CA PRO A 132 11.26 9.53 -16.66
C PRO A 132 12.24 9.11 -15.56
N VAL A 133 13.53 8.91 -15.88
CA VAL A 133 14.56 8.62 -14.88
C VAL A 133 14.75 9.79 -13.92
N LEU A 134 14.83 11.03 -14.41
CA LEU A 134 14.95 12.22 -13.55
C LEU A 134 13.69 12.45 -12.70
N LYS A 135 12.50 12.13 -13.22
CA LYS A 135 11.27 12.14 -12.41
C LYS A 135 11.33 11.11 -11.30
N ALA A 136 11.73 9.88 -11.62
CA ALA A 136 11.89 8.80 -10.64
C ALA A 136 12.91 9.18 -9.56
N ASP A 137 14.06 9.75 -9.94
CA ASP A 137 15.07 10.25 -9.01
C ASP A 137 14.52 11.34 -8.09
N GLY A 138 13.76 12.30 -8.64
CA GLY A 138 13.16 13.37 -7.86
C GLY A 138 12.12 12.86 -6.85
N ILE A 139 11.28 11.92 -7.26
CA ILE A 139 10.30 11.27 -6.37
C ILE A 139 11.02 10.47 -5.28
N LYS A 140 12.06 9.72 -5.67
CA LYS A 140 12.90 8.93 -4.74
C LYS A 140 13.62 9.83 -3.75
N TYR A 141 14.09 11.01 -4.16
CA TYR A 141 14.67 12.00 -3.27
C TYR A 141 13.68 12.41 -2.17
N ILE A 142 12.43 12.74 -2.53
CA ILE A 142 11.37 13.04 -1.56
C ILE A 142 11.17 11.86 -0.61
N MET A 143 11.09 10.65 -1.15
CA MET A 143 10.90 9.45 -0.33
C MET A 143 12.02 9.30 0.68
N ILE A 144 13.28 9.29 0.24
CA ILE A 144 14.43 8.99 1.09
C ILE A 144 14.66 10.08 2.13
N PHE A 145 14.48 11.36 1.76
CA PHE A 145 14.71 12.52 2.64
C PHE A 145 13.45 13.05 3.33
N ARG A 146 12.32 12.33 3.30
CA ARG A 146 11.02 12.79 3.84
C ARG A 146 11.06 13.30 5.29
N ASN A 147 11.95 12.78 6.13
CA ASN A 147 12.06 13.27 7.52
C ASN A 147 12.97 14.50 7.66
N GLN A 148 13.79 14.80 6.64
CA GLN A 148 14.81 15.84 6.68
C GLN A 148 14.38 17.09 5.89
N VAL A 149 13.48 16.92 4.91
CA VAL A 149 12.88 18.02 4.16
C VAL A 149 11.74 18.66 4.96
N PRO A 150 11.67 19.99 5.08
CA PRO A 150 10.58 20.67 5.78
C PRO A 150 9.19 20.29 5.27
N LYS A 151 8.22 20.19 6.19
CA LYS A 151 6.83 19.79 5.89
C LYS A 151 6.21 20.63 4.76
N GLU A 152 6.47 21.92 4.71
CA GLU A 152 5.94 22.84 3.69
C GLU A 152 6.34 22.43 2.26
N HIS A 153 7.59 22.00 2.07
CA HIS A 153 8.08 21.55 0.77
C HIS A 153 7.52 20.18 0.39
N LEU A 154 7.34 19.30 1.37
CA LEU A 154 6.66 18.01 1.15
C LEU A 154 5.20 18.22 0.76
N LEU A 155 4.51 19.15 1.43
CA LEU A 155 3.11 19.49 1.13
C LEU A 155 2.96 20.02 -0.30
N VAL A 156 3.87 20.89 -0.75
CA VAL A 156 3.92 21.37 -2.15
C VAL A 156 4.16 20.23 -3.14
N SER A 157 4.85 19.16 -2.72
CA SER A 157 5.14 18.02 -3.58
C SER A 157 3.93 17.10 -3.80
N ILE A 158 2.97 17.06 -2.87
CA ILE A 158 1.80 16.15 -2.95
C ILE A 158 1.03 16.27 -4.28
N PRO A 159 0.55 17.46 -4.72
CA PRO A 159 -0.14 17.58 -5.99
C PRO A 159 0.74 17.19 -7.20
N LEU A 160 2.05 17.40 -7.10
CA LEU A 160 3.00 16.98 -8.15
C LEU A 160 3.10 15.46 -8.21
N LEU A 161 3.21 14.77 -7.07
CA LEU A 161 3.20 13.32 -6.99
C LEU A 161 1.89 12.73 -7.53
N ILE A 162 0.75 13.34 -7.20
CA ILE A 162 -0.55 12.95 -7.74
C ILE A 162 -0.58 13.06 -9.27
N ASN A 163 0.04 14.10 -9.83
CA ASN A 163 0.12 14.24 -11.29
C ASN A 163 0.98 13.13 -11.93
N HIS A 164 2.09 12.74 -11.29
CA HIS A 164 3.00 11.69 -11.79
C HIS A 164 2.42 10.27 -11.74
N LEU A 165 1.29 10.05 -11.05
CA LEU A 165 0.53 8.80 -11.17
C LEU A 165 0.03 8.54 -12.60
N GLN A 166 -0.02 9.58 -13.44
CA GLN A 166 -0.43 9.46 -14.84
C GLN A 166 0.72 9.12 -15.80
N ALA A 167 1.96 9.02 -15.31
CA ALA A 167 3.11 8.74 -16.15
C ALA A 167 3.01 7.35 -16.80
N GLU A 168 3.40 7.24 -18.06
CA GLU A 168 3.43 5.98 -18.81
C GLU A 168 4.49 5.02 -18.26
N SER A 169 5.60 5.56 -17.75
CA SER A 169 6.65 4.79 -17.09
C SER A 169 6.13 4.14 -15.82
N ILE A 170 6.21 2.80 -15.77
CA ILE A 170 5.85 1.98 -14.61
C ILE A 170 6.61 2.42 -13.37
N VAL A 171 7.91 2.69 -13.50
CA VAL A 171 8.74 3.14 -12.37
C VAL A 171 8.26 4.47 -11.81
N VAL A 172 7.96 5.45 -12.66
CA VAL A 172 7.57 6.80 -12.23
C VAL A 172 6.25 6.79 -11.46
N HIS A 173 5.19 6.22 -12.02
CA HIS A 173 3.90 6.23 -11.32
C HIS A 173 3.90 5.31 -10.10
N THR A 174 4.72 4.24 -10.09
CA THR A 174 4.89 3.38 -8.91
C THR A 174 5.60 4.12 -7.79
N TYR A 175 6.68 4.83 -8.10
CA TYR A 175 7.38 5.67 -7.13
C TYR A 175 6.49 6.79 -6.62
N ALA A 176 5.67 7.41 -7.48
CA ALA A 176 4.72 8.43 -7.08
C ALA A 176 3.69 7.88 -6.06
N ALA A 177 3.11 6.72 -6.34
CA ALA A 177 2.21 6.04 -5.42
C ALA A 177 2.90 5.67 -4.10
N HIS A 178 4.12 5.13 -4.17
CA HIS A 178 4.86 4.78 -2.97
C HIS A 178 5.26 6.02 -2.14
N ALA A 179 5.63 7.13 -2.78
CA ALA A 179 5.92 8.38 -2.11
C ALA A 179 4.70 8.92 -1.36
N LEU A 180 3.52 8.94 -2.00
CA LEU A 180 2.27 9.33 -1.36
C LEU A 180 1.95 8.45 -0.14
N GLU A 181 2.07 7.13 -0.29
CA GLU A 181 1.91 6.15 0.81
C GLU A 181 2.83 6.46 2.00
N ARG A 182 4.10 6.76 1.73
CA ARG A 182 5.07 7.11 2.78
C ARG A 182 4.75 8.43 3.45
N LEU A 183 4.38 9.46 2.68
CA LEU A 183 4.00 10.77 3.23
C LEU A 183 2.77 10.65 4.13
N PHE A 184 1.73 9.92 3.71
CA PHE A 184 0.49 9.74 4.48
C PHE A 184 0.67 8.93 5.77
N THR A 185 1.79 8.25 5.95
CA THR A 185 2.11 7.48 7.16
C THR A 185 3.12 8.15 8.08
N MET A 186 3.64 9.32 7.68
CA MET A 186 4.58 10.09 8.50
C MET A 186 3.97 10.53 9.83
N ARG A 187 4.82 10.51 10.86
CA ARG A 187 4.46 10.90 12.22
C ARG A 187 5.27 12.12 12.63
N GLY A 188 4.58 13.16 13.09
CA GLY A 188 5.20 14.35 13.68
C GLY A 188 5.47 14.18 15.18
N PRO A 189 5.72 15.29 15.90
CA PRO A 189 5.83 15.29 17.35
C PRO A 189 4.61 14.62 18.01
N ASN A 190 4.81 13.96 19.15
CA ASN A 190 3.77 13.23 19.90
C ASN A 190 3.09 12.09 19.12
N ASN A 191 3.73 11.54 18.09
CA ASN A 191 3.21 10.45 17.26
C ASN A 191 1.90 10.79 16.51
N ALA A 192 1.59 12.09 16.37
CA ALA A 192 0.47 12.56 15.56
C ALA A 192 0.77 12.38 14.07
N THR A 193 -0.27 12.19 13.25
CA THR A 193 -0.13 12.16 11.78
C THR A 193 0.42 13.50 11.29
N LEU A 194 1.50 13.48 10.52
CA LEU A 194 2.15 14.72 10.06
C LEU A 194 1.29 15.49 9.07
N PHE A 195 0.68 14.78 8.12
CA PHE A 195 -0.31 15.31 7.18
C PHE A 195 -1.71 14.94 7.66
N THR A 196 -2.63 15.89 7.56
CA THR A 196 -4.02 15.73 8.01
C THR A 196 -4.96 15.55 6.83
N ALA A 197 -6.13 14.96 7.06
CA ALA A 197 -7.18 14.83 6.05
C ALA A 197 -7.56 16.20 5.45
N ALA A 198 -7.61 17.26 6.26
CA ALA A 198 -7.94 18.60 5.82
C ALA A 198 -6.93 19.18 4.82
N GLU A 199 -5.64 18.87 4.98
CA GLU A 199 -4.58 19.32 4.05
C GLU A 199 -4.65 18.58 2.70
N ILE A 200 -5.17 17.34 2.69
CA ILE A 200 -5.28 16.52 1.48
C ILE A 200 -6.66 16.68 0.80
N ALA A 201 -7.67 17.12 1.54
CA ALA A 201 -9.04 17.30 1.05
C ALA A 201 -9.15 18.07 -0.29
N PRO A 202 -8.39 19.14 -0.57
CA PRO A 202 -8.43 19.83 -1.87
C PRO A 202 -8.05 18.95 -3.07
N PHE A 203 -7.33 17.85 -2.82
CA PHE A 203 -6.80 16.97 -3.86
C PHE A 203 -7.47 15.59 -3.88
N VAL A 204 -8.50 15.34 -3.08
CA VAL A 204 -9.10 14.01 -2.90
C VAL A 204 -9.59 13.40 -4.21
N GLU A 205 -10.34 14.17 -5.00
CA GLU A 205 -10.93 13.68 -6.25
C GLU A 205 -9.85 13.29 -7.27
N ILE A 206 -8.86 14.16 -7.45
CA ILE A 206 -7.77 13.92 -8.41
C ILE A 206 -6.81 12.83 -7.92
N LEU A 207 -6.57 12.73 -6.62
CA LEU A 207 -5.81 11.64 -6.00
C LEU A 207 -6.45 10.29 -6.29
N LEU A 208 -7.74 10.14 -5.96
CA LEU A 208 -8.45 8.87 -6.13
C LEU A 208 -8.59 8.52 -7.62
N THR A 209 -8.96 9.49 -8.46
CA THR A 209 -9.05 9.30 -9.91
C THR A 209 -7.73 8.81 -10.49
N ASN A 210 -6.61 9.46 -10.16
CA ASN A 210 -5.31 9.10 -10.71
C ASN A 210 -4.78 7.77 -10.17
N LEU A 211 -5.00 7.44 -8.89
CA LEU A 211 -4.60 6.15 -8.32
C LEU A 211 -5.32 4.99 -9.00
N PHE A 212 -6.64 5.09 -9.21
CA PHE A 212 -7.40 4.05 -9.88
C PHE A 212 -7.08 3.99 -11.39
N LYS A 213 -6.87 5.14 -12.05
CA LYS A 213 -6.38 5.19 -13.43
C LYS A 213 -5.01 4.50 -13.58
N ALA A 214 -4.11 4.68 -12.62
CA ALA A 214 -2.79 4.04 -12.66
C ALA A 214 -2.88 2.50 -12.65
N LEU A 215 -3.89 1.91 -12.00
CA LEU A 215 -4.18 0.46 -12.07
C LEU A 215 -4.71 -0.03 -13.43
N THR A 216 -4.97 0.89 -14.37
CA THR A 216 -5.38 0.56 -15.74
C THR A 216 -4.25 0.73 -16.75
N LEU A 217 -3.10 1.29 -16.32
CA LEU A 217 -1.93 1.43 -17.17
C LEU A 217 -1.31 0.06 -17.47
N PRO A 218 -0.74 -0.13 -18.68
CA PRO A 218 -0.07 -1.36 -19.05
C PRO A 218 1.00 -1.77 -18.02
N GLY A 219 1.03 -3.07 -17.69
CA GLY A 219 1.98 -3.62 -16.71
C GLY A 219 1.69 -3.27 -15.24
N SER A 220 0.64 -2.50 -14.94
CA SER A 220 0.38 -1.96 -13.59
C SER A 220 -0.94 -2.39 -12.98
N SER A 221 -1.61 -3.35 -13.61
CA SER A 221 -2.90 -3.86 -13.15
C SER A 221 -2.84 -4.40 -11.72
N GLU A 222 -1.82 -5.15 -11.36
CA GLU A 222 -1.65 -5.74 -10.03
C GLU A 222 -0.49 -5.09 -9.25
N ASN A 223 -0.25 -3.79 -9.48
CA ASN A 223 0.83 -3.06 -8.83
C ASN A 223 0.52 -2.81 -7.34
N GLU A 224 1.23 -3.52 -6.46
CA GLU A 224 0.99 -3.50 -5.01
C GLU A 224 1.20 -2.14 -4.36
N TYR A 225 2.12 -1.31 -4.89
CA TYR A 225 2.41 0.02 -4.33
C TYR A 225 1.24 0.97 -4.59
N ILE A 226 0.59 0.86 -5.75
CA ILE A 226 -0.60 1.65 -6.08
C ILE A 226 -1.77 1.24 -5.19
N MET A 227 -2.04 -0.07 -5.04
CA MET A 227 -3.11 -0.55 -4.17
C MET A 227 -2.88 -0.17 -2.69
N LYS A 228 -1.62 -0.22 -2.24
CA LYS A 228 -1.23 0.26 -0.91
C LYS A 228 -1.47 1.75 -0.74
N ALA A 229 -1.17 2.55 -1.76
CA ALA A 229 -1.43 3.99 -1.75
C ALA A 229 -2.93 4.30 -1.71
N ILE A 230 -3.77 3.52 -2.42
CA ILE A 230 -5.25 3.60 -2.31
C ILE A 230 -5.69 3.32 -0.88
N MET A 231 -5.27 2.19 -0.30
CA MET A 231 -5.59 1.83 1.08
C MET A 231 -5.14 2.91 2.08
N ARG A 232 -3.93 3.47 1.94
CA ARG A 232 -3.46 4.56 2.81
C ARG A 232 -4.24 5.86 2.62
N SER A 233 -4.64 6.17 1.39
CA SER A 233 -5.48 7.33 1.11
C SER A 233 -6.82 7.21 1.84
N PHE A 234 -7.46 6.04 1.80
CA PHE A 234 -8.71 5.80 2.53
C PHE A 234 -8.50 5.95 4.05
N SER A 235 -7.43 5.35 4.57
CA SER A 235 -7.10 5.43 5.99
C SER A 235 -6.79 6.85 6.46
N LEU A 236 -6.21 7.72 5.63
CA LEU A 236 -5.93 9.12 5.98
C LEU A 236 -7.17 9.99 5.87
N LEU A 237 -7.91 9.88 4.76
CA LEU A 237 -8.99 10.79 4.40
C LEU A 237 -10.30 10.51 5.14
N GLN A 238 -10.51 9.28 5.63
CA GLN A 238 -11.70 8.91 6.41
C GLN A 238 -12.99 9.36 5.70
N GLU A 239 -13.89 10.07 6.37
CA GLU A 239 -15.20 10.48 5.84
C GLU A 239 -15.13 11.28 4.53
N ALA A 240 -14.00 11.93 4.23
CA ALA A 240 -13.81 12.67 2.98
C ALA A 240 -13.89 11.80 1.71
N ILE A 241 -13.74 10.47 1.82
CA ILE A 241 -13.88 9.58 0.66
C ILE A 241 -15.32 9.13 0.41
N ILE A 242 -16.24 9.31 1.37
CA ILE A 242 -17.62 8.77 1.30
C ILE A 242 -18.33 9.13 -0.01
N PRO A 243 -18.27 10.38 -0.52
CA PRO A 243 -18.92 10.74 -1.79
C PRO A 243 -18.44 9.93 -3.00
N TYR A 244 -17.22 9.39 -2.94
CA TYR A 244 -16.59 8.65 -4.03
C TYR A 244 -16.78 7.13 -3.92
N ILE A 245 -17.09 6.63 -2.71
CA ILE A 245 -17.22 5.18 -2.42
C ILE A 245 -18.11 4.43 -3.42
N PRO A 246 -19.29 4.91 -3.84
CA PRO A 246 -20.13 4.17 -4.78
C PRO A 246 -19.40 3.81 -6.08
N THR A 247 -18.58 4.71 -6.60
CA THR A 247 -17.78 4.47 -7.81
C THR A 247 -16.56 3.61 -7.51
N LEU A 248 -15.87 3.86 -6.40
CA LEU A 248 -14.65 3.14 -6.05
C LEU A 248 -14.91 1.67 -5.72
N ILE A 249 -16.02 1.37 -5.02
CA ILE A 249 -16.37 -0.01 -4.69
C ILE A 249 -16.68 -0.82 -5.93
N THR A 250 -17.37 -0.25 -6.93
CA THR A 250 -17.59 -0.93 -8.22
C THR A 250 -16.27 -1.29 -8.89
N GLN A 251 -15.30 -0.37 -8.92
CA GLN A 251 -13.98 -0.63 -9.51
C GLN A 251 -13.19 -1.68 -8.71
N LEU A 252 -13.22 -1.62 -7.37
CA LEU A 252 -12.57 -2.60 -6.51
C LEU A 252 -13.19 -4.00 -6.68
N THR A 253 -14.51 -4.12 -6.76
CA THR A 253 -15.19 -5.40 -6.99
C THR A 253 -14.85 -5.98 -8.36
N GLN A 254 -14.85 -5.16 -9.42
CA GLN A 254 -14.44 -5.60 -10.76
C GLN A 254 -12.99 -6.09 -10.76
N LYS A 255 -12.11 -5.40 -10.04
CA LYS A 255 -10.71 -5.80 -9.88
C LYS A 255 -10.58 -7.11 -9.11
N LEU A 256 -11.30 -7.24 -8.00
CA LEU A 256 -11.33 -8.46 -7.19
C LEU A 256 -11.76 -9.67 -8.02
N LEU A 257 -12.81 -9.53 -8.84
CA LEU A 257 -13.28 -10.57 -9.75
C LEU A 257 -12.25 -10.90 -10.86
N ALA A 258 -11.53 -9.91 -11.36
CA ALA A 258 -10.49 -10.15 -12.37
C ALA A 258 -9.32 -10.94 -11.77
N VAL A 259 -8.87 -10.54 -10.57
CA VAL A 259 -7.71 -11.16 -9.92
C VAL A 259 -8.04 -12.52 -9.29
N SER A 260 -9.30 -12.77 -8.90
CA SER A 260 -9.72 -14.08 -8.37
C SER A 260 -9.57 -15.22 -9.38
N LYS A 261 -9.47 -14.92 -10.68
CA LYS A 261 -9.20 -15.92 -11.72
C LYS A 261 -7.75 -16.42 -11.69
N ASN A 262 -6.82 -15.62 -11.19
CA ASN A 262 -5.41 -15.98 -11.06
C ASN A 262 -4.72 -15.10 -9.99
N PRO A 263 -4.88 -15.41 -8.69
CA PRO A 263 -4.36 -14.58 -7.61
C PRO A 263 -2.83 -14.69 -7.47
N SER A 264 -2.09 -13.92 -8.27
CA SER A 264 -0.63 -14.06 -8.40
C SER A 264 0.21 -13.13 -7.50
N LYS A 265 -0.37 -12.01 -7.05
CA LYS A 265 0.33 -10.96 -6.27
C LYS A 265 -0.24 -10.84 -4.84
N PRO A 266 0.30 -11.55 -3.83
CA PRO A 266 -0.30 -11.63 -2.49
C PRO A 266 -0.36 -10.29 -1.74
N HIS A 267 0.65 -9.42 -1.88
CA HIS A 267 0.63 -8.09 -1.25
C HIS A 267 -0.43 -7.18 -1.89
N PHE A 268 -0.55 -7.18 -3.22
CA PHE A 268 -1.63 -6.47 -3.92
C PHE A 268 -3.00 -6.93 -3.40
N ASN A 269 -3.21 -8.25 -3.34
CA ASN A 269 -4.46 -8.85 -2.87
C ASN A 269 -4.80 -8.43 -1.44
N HIS A 270 -3.81 -8.48 -0.53
CA HIS A 270 -3.96 -8.03 0.84
C HIS A 270 -4.41 -6.56 0.91
N TYR A 271 -3.71 -5.64 0.24
CA TYR A 271 -4.06 -4.22 0.26
C TYR A 271 -5.42 -3.93 -0.42
N MET A 272 -5.82 -4.73 -1.40
CA MET A 272 -7.14 -4.62 -2.04
C MET A 272 -8.26 -4.97 -1.06
N PHE A 273 -8.14 -6.08 -0.32
CA PHE A 273 -9.11 -6.43 0.73
C PHE A 273 -9.12 -5.40 1.87
N GLU A 274 -7.96 -4.88 2.29
CA GLU A 274 -7.89 -3.79 3.28
C GLU A 274 -8.59 -2.52 2.79
N ALA A 275 -8.45 -2.16 1.51
CA ALA A 275 -9.16 -1.02 0.92
C ALA A 275 -10.69 -1.23 0.92
N ILE A 276 -11.16 -2.45 0.65
CA ILE A 276 -12.59 -2.81 0.76
C ILE A 276 -13.06 -2.71 2.22
N CYS A 277 -12.32 -3.29 3.17
CA CYS A 277 -12.61 -3.20 4.60
C CYS A 277 -12.68 -1.75 5.10
N LEU A 278 -11.74 -0.90 4.70
CA LEU A 278 -11.74 0.51 5.04
C LEU A 278 -12.95 1.24 4.46
N SER A 279 -13.31 0.96 3.21
CA SER A 279 -14.51 1.52 2.56
C SER A 279 -15.79 1.21 3.36
N ILE A 280 -15.94 -0.06 3.77
CA ILE A 280 -17.07 -0.52 4.59
C ILE A 280 -17.05 0.19 5.94
N ARG A 281 -15.94 0.15 6.67
CA ARG A 281 -15.83 0.73 8.02
C ARG A 281 -16.08 2.23 8.04
N ILE A 282 -15.50 2.97 7.10
CA ILE A 282 -15.65 4.43 7.02
C ILE A 282 -17.11 4.78 6.73
N THR A 283 -17.69 4.17 5.69
CA THR A 283 -19.05 4.48 5.24
C THR A 283 -20.09 4.05 6.26
N CYS A 284 -19.97 2.84 6.80
CA CYS A 284 -20.95 2.30 7.73
C CYS A 284 -20.87 2.90 9.14
N LYS A 285 -19.70 3.43 9.53
CA LYS A 285 -19.59 4.24 10.74
C LYS A 285 -20.42 5.52 10.64
N ALA A 286 -20.44 6.15 9.45
CA ALA A 286 -21.26 7.34 9.19
C ALA A 286 -22.74 7.01 8.95
N ASN A 287 -23.01 5.92 8.23
CA ASN A 287 -24.36 5.44 7.94
C ASN A 287 -24.43 3.90 7.96
N PRO A 288 -24.84 3.28 9.09
CA PRO A 288 -24.90 1.82 9.21
C PRO A 288 -25.81 1.14 8.18
N ALA A 289 -26.85 1.82 7.68
CA ALA A 289 -27.75 1.26 6.67
C ALA A 289 -27.07 1.05 5.30
N ALA A 290 -25.91 1.70 5.07
CA ALA A 290 -25.15 1.54 3.84
C ALA A 290 -24.54 0.13 3.66
N VAL A 291 -24.53 -0.70 4.71
CA VAL A 291 -24.03 -2.08 4.67
C VAL A 291 -24.68 -2.91 3.55
N VAL A 292 -25.99 -2.72 3.32
CA VAL A 292 -26.74 -3.44 2.28
C VAL A 292 -26.17 -3.18 0.89
N ASN A 293 -25.74 -1.94 0.61
CA ASN A 293 -25.14 -1.59 -0.68
C ASN A 293 -23.80 -2.30 -0.89
N PHE A 294 -23.02 -2.54 0.17
CA PHE A 294 -21.79 -3.31 0.08
C PHE A 294 -22.06 -4.80 -0.10
N GLU A 295 -23.09 -5.34 0.56
CA GLU A 295 -23.51 -6.74 0.35
C GLU A 295 -23.96 -6.97 -1.08
N GLU A 296 -24.81 -6.10 -1.63
CA GLU A 296 -25.23 -6.15 -3.04
C GLU A 296 -24.04 -6.10 -4.00
N ALA A 297 -23.03 -5.27 -3.70
CA ALA A 297 -21.84 -5.14 -4.53
C ALA A 297 -20.86 -6.33 -4.42
N LEU A 298 -20.77 -7.00 -3.27
CA LEU A 298 -19.71 -7.97 -2.98
C LEU A 298 -20.18 -9.43 -2.97
N PHE A 299 -21.46 -9.71 -2.70
CA PHE A 299 -21.91 -11.10 -2.48
C PHE A 299 -21.79 -11.97 -3.72
N LEU A 300 -21.99 -11.41 -4.91
CA LEU A 300 -21.81 -12.16 -6.14
C LEU A 300 -20.36 -12.63 -6.30
N VAL A 301 -19.40 -11.72 -6.14
CA VAL A 301 -17.96 -12.06 -6.28
C VAL A 301 -17.48 -12.98 -5.16
N PHE A 302 -18.00 -12.84 -3.94
CA PHE A 302 -17.70 -13.76 -2.84
C PHE A 302 -18.24 -15.17 -3.12
N THR A 303 -19.44 -15.27 -3.66
CA THR A 303 -20.03 -16.55 -4.06
C THR A 303 -19.17 -17.22 -5.13
N GLU A 304 -18.71 -16.48 -6.14
CA GLU A 304 -17.83 -17.00 -7.19
C GLU A 304 -16.47 -17.46 -6.64
N ILE A 305 -15.86 -16.69 -5.73
CA ILE A 305 -14.61 -17.05 -5.04
C ILE A 305 -14.77 -18.37 -4.26
N LEU A 306 -15.87 -18.50 -3.51
CA LEU A 306 -16.14 -19.68 -2.69
C LEU A 306 -16.46 -20.91 -3.55
N GLN A 307 -17.24 -20.76 -4.62
CA GLN A 307 -17.61 -21.87 -5.52
C GLN A 307 -16.42 -22.37 -6.35
N ASN A 308 -15.54 -21.47 -6.78
CA ASN A 308 -14.32 -21.82 -7.51
C ASN A 308 -13.16 -22.23 -6.59
N ASP A 309 -13.36 -22.29 -5.28
CA ASP A 309 -12.36 -22.64 -4.27
C ASP A 309 -11.05 -21.84 -4.40
N VAL A 310 -11.14 -20.51 -4.60
CA VAL A 310 -9.96 -19.63 -4.73
C VAL A 310 -9.31 -19.43 -3.35
N GLN A 311 -8.45 -20.37 -2.98
CA GLN A 311 -7.98 -20.57 -1.60
C GLN A 311 -7.30 -19.36 -0.99
N GLU A 312 -6.57 -18.58 -1.79
CA GLU A 312 -5.87 -17.37 -1.38
C GLU A 312 -6.84 -16.30 -0.84
N PHE A 313 -8.09 -16.32 -1.30
CA PHE A 313 -9.09 -15.28 -1.00
C PHE A 313 -10.13 -15.72 0.03
N ILE A 314 -10.33 -17.02 0.23
CA ILE A 314 -11.33 -17.55 1.17
C ILE A 314 -11.21 -16.93 2.58
N PRO A 315 -10.02 -16.86 3.22
CA PRO A 315 -9.90 -16.22 4.53
C PRO A 315 -10.33 -14.75 4.53
N TYR A 316 -10.00 -14.00 3.48
CA TYR A 316 -10.38 -12.59 3.36
C TYR A 316 -11.88 -12.43 3.17
N VAL A 317 -12.50 -13.27 2.33
CA VAL A 317 -13.96 -13.26 2.12
C VAL A 317 -14.68 -13.46 3.45
N PHE A 318 -14.28 -14.45 4.26
CA PHE A 318 -14.88 -14.68 5.57
C PHE A 318 -14.70 -13.50 6.53
N GLN A 319 -13.54 -12.85 6.54
CA GLN A 319 -13.30 -11.65 7.34
C GLN A 319 -14.19 -10.47 6.91
N VAL A 320 -14.31 -10.23 5.60
CA VAL A 320 -15.17 -9.14 5.09
C VAL A 320 -16.64 -9.43 5.36
N MET A 321 -17.09 -10.69 5.18
CA MET A 321 -18.45 -11.10 5.50
C MET A 321 -18.77 -10.92 6.99
N SER A 322 -17.82 -11.21 7.87
CA SER A 322 -17.93 -10.97 9.31
C SER A 322 -18.08 -9.48 9.61
N LEU A 323 -17.24 -8.63 9.01
CA LEU A 323 -17.32 -7.18 9.16
C LEU A 323 -18.69 -6.62 8.72
N LEU A 324 -19.20 -7.08 7.57
CA LEU A 324 -20.52 -6.69 7.07
C LEU A 324 -21.63 -7.14 8.05
N LEU A 325 -21.60 -8.40 8.50
CA LEU A 325 -22.60 -8.93 9.43
C LEU A 325 -22.58 -8.19 10.77
N GLU A 326 -21.40 -7.91 11.32
CA GLU A 326 -21.22 -7.15 12.57
C GLU A 326 -21.77 -5.72 12.48
N THR A 327 -21.85 -5.16 11.27
CA THR A 327 -22.36 -3.81 11.03
C THR A 327 -23.89 -3.74 11.12
N HIS A 328 -24.60 -4.84 10.86
CA HIS A 328 -26.05 -4.90 11.04
C HIS A 328 -26.42 -4.69 12.50
N LYS A 329 -27.53 -3.97 12.74
CA LYS A 329 -28.08 -3.73 14.09
C LYS A 329 -29.37 -4.50 14.37
N ASN A 330 -29.98 -5.05 13.32
CA ASN A 330 -31.26 -5.74 13.37
C ASN A 330 -31.04 -7.25 13.18
N ASP A 331 -32.13 -7.97 12.91
CA ASP A 331 -32.10 -9.39 12.60
C ASP A 331 -31.10 -9.73 11.49
N ILE A 332 -30.49 -10.91 11.62
CA ILE A 332 -29.57 -11.47 10.63
C ILE A 332 -30.23 -11.58 9.24
N PRO A 333 -29.61 -11.09 8.15
CA PRO A 333 -30.18 -11.22 6.82
C PRO A 333 -30.34 -12.69 6.39
N SER A 334 -31.38 -12.98 5.61
CA SER A 334 -31.69 -14.35 5.14
C SER A 334 -30.60 -14.96 4.27
N SER A 335 -29.87 -14.12 3.51
CA SER A 335 -28.72 -14.53 2.70
C SER A 335 -27.59 -15.13 3.54
N TYR A 336 -27.31 -14.56 4.73
CA TYR A 336 -26.36 -15.14 5.68
C TYR A 336 -26.88 -16.45 6.25
N MET A 337 -28.16 -16.52 6.65
CA MET A 337 -28.73 -17.75 7.18
C MET A 337 -28.73 -18.90 6.16
N ALA A 338 -28.86 -18.61 4.87
CA ALA A 338 -28.68 -19.62 3.82
C ALA A 338 -27.24 -20.16 3.74
N LEU A 339 -26.24 -19.32 4.06
CA LEU A 339 -24.84 -19.73 4.10
C LEU A 339 -24.50 -20.55 5.36
N PHE A 340 -25.17 -20.28 6.48
CA PHE A 340 -24.82 -20.86 7.80
C PHE A 340 -24.58 -22.38 7.80
N PRO A 341 -25.43 -23.25 7.21
CA PRO A 341 -25.20 -24.70 7.20
C PRO A 341 -23.90 -25.11 6.48
N HIS A 342 -23.50 -24.35 5.46
CA HIS A 342 -22.31 -24.63 4.67
C HIS A 342 -21.04 -24.33 5.46
N LEU A 343 -21.05 -23.30 6.32
CA LEU A 343 -19.93 -22.95 7.20
C LEU A 343 -19.61 -24.03 8.24
N LEU A 344 -20.56 -24.91 8.54
CA LEU A 344 -20.40 -26.00 9.51
C LEU A 344 -19.81 -27.27 8.89
N GLN A 345 -19.60 -27.30 7.56
CA GLN A 345 -19.09 -28.48 6.88
C GLN A 345 -17.62 -28.74 7.26
N PRO A 346 -17.24 -29.97 7.67
CA PRO A 346 -15.90 -30.27 8.17
C PRO A 346 -14.74 -29.87 7.25
N VAL A 347 -14.96 -29.93 5.92
CA VAL A 347 -13.97 -29.62 4.88
C VAL A 347 -13.41 -28.20 4.98
N LEU A 348 -14.25 -27.22 5.34
CA LEU A 348 -13.81 -25.82 5.50
C LEU A 348 -12.83 -25.64 6.68
N TRP A 349 -12.92 -26.53 7.66
CA TRP A 349 -12.14 -26.51 8.91
C TRP A 349 -10.88 -27.38 8.86
N GLU A 350 -10.56 -28.00 7.73
CA GLU A 350 -9.31 -28.73 7.53
C GLU A 350 -8.15 -27.79 7.20
N ARG A 351 -8.44 -26.65 6.57
CA ARG A 351 -7.43 -25.67 6.17
C ARG A 351 -7.16 -24.71 7.31
N THR A 352 -5.97 -24.80 7.90
CA THR A 352 -5.55 -24.00 9.05
C THR A 352 -5.63 -22.49 8.81
N GLY A 353 -5.33 -22.03 7.58
CA GLY A 353 -5.43 -20.61 7.21
C GLY A 353 -6.85 -20.03 7.26
N ASN A 354 -7.88 -20.87 7.13
CA ASN A 354 -9.28 -20.43 7.18
C ASN A 354 -9.80 -20.30 8.61
N ILE A 355 -9.24 -21.06 9.56
CA ILE A 355 -9.80 -21.24 10.90
C ILE A 355 -10.07 -19.91 11.61
N PRO A 356 -9.11 -18.95 11.71
CA PRO A 356 -9.37 -17.70 12.43
C PRO A 356 -10.50 -16.87 11.80
N ALA A 357 -10.56 -16.84 10.46
CA ALA A 357 -11.57 -16.10 9.73
C ALA A 357 -12.97 -16.75 9.84
N LEU A 358 -13.03 -18.08 9.80
CA LEU A 358 -14.26 -18.84 9.99
C LEU A 358 -14.80 -18.71 11.42
N VAL A 359 -13.94 -18.80 12.43
CA VAL A 359 -14.36 -18.56 13.83
C VAL A 359 -14.92 -17.16 13.96
N ARG A 360 -14.21 -16.14 13.44
CA ARG A 360 -14.68 -14.76 13.51
C ARG A 360 -16.05 -14.57 12.83
N LEU A 361 -16.26 -15.20 11.68
CA LEU A 361 -17.56 -15.20 11.00
C LEU A 361 -18.63 -15.90 11.85
N LEU A 362 -18.38 -17.09 12.39
CA LEU A 362 -19.35 -17.77 13.26
C LEU A 362 -19.69 -16.97 14.52
N GLN A 363 -18.72 -16.26 15.11
CA GLN A 363 -19.00 -15.35 16.23
C GLN A 363 -19.97 -14.24 15.82
N ALA A 364 -19.79 -13.64 14.64
CA ALA A 364 -20.72 -12.65 14.10
C ALA A 364 -22.13 -13.23 13.85
N PHE A 365 -22.22 -14.47 13.37
CA PHE A 365 -23.50 -15.19 13.26
C PHE A 365 -24.18 -15.38 14.61
N LEU A 366 -23.42 -15.72 15.66
CA LEU A 366 -23.96 -15.89 17.00
C LEU A 366 -24.40 -14.55 17.60
N GLU A 367 -23.60 -13.49 17.47
CA GLU A 367 -23.93 -12.16 17.98
C GLU A 367 -25.20 -11.58 17.34
N ARG A 368 -25.40 -11.78 16.03
CA ARG A 368 -26.51 -11.18 15.27
C ARG A 368 -27.71 -12.10 15.05
N GLY A 369 -27.49 -13.40 15.06
CA GLY A 369 -28.47 -14.38 14.59
C GLY A 369 -28.86 -15.42 15.62
N SER A 370 -28.42 -15.33 16.89
CA SER A 370 -28.63 -16.39 17.89
C SER A 370 -30.08 -16.83 18.03
N ASN A 371 -31.02 -15.89 18.13
CA ASN A 371 -32.46 -16.18 18.22
C ASN A 371 -32.96 -16.94 16.98
N THR A 372 -32.59 -16.49 15.79
CA THR A 372 -32.95 -17.14 14.52
C THR A 372 -32.30 -18.51 14.39
N ILE A 373 -31.06 -18.67 14.82
CA ILE A 373 -30.36 -19.97 14.84
C ILE A 373 -31.08 -20.93 15.78
N ALA A 374 -31.43 -20.49 16.99
CA ALA A 374 -32.12 -21.31 17.97
C ALA A 374 -33.54 -21.70 17.53
N SER A 375 -34.27 -20.81 16.87
CA SER A 375 -35.66 -21.08 16.49
C SER A 375 -35.81 -21.76 15.12
N ALA A 376 -34.99 -21.39 14.14
CA ALA A 376 -35.17 -21.77 12.73
C ALA A 376 -34.04 -22.66 12.18
N ALA A 377 -32.93 -22.81 12.91
CA ALA A 377 -31.80 -23.66 12.52
C ALA A 377 -31.32 -24.54 13.70
N ALA A 378 -32.24 -24.94 14.60
CA ALA A 378 -31.92 -25.75 15.76
C ALA A 378 -31.24 -27.08 15.40
N ASP A 379 -31.60 -27.65 14.24
CA ASP A 379 -30.99 -28.86 13.68
C ASP A 379 -29.52 -28.67 13.26
N LYS A 380 -29.04 -27.43 13.17
CA LYS A 380 -27.64 -27.08 12.87
C LYS A 380 -26.76 -26.89 14.10
N ILE A 381 -27.35 -26.76 15.30
CA ILE A 381 -26.60 -26.61 16.56
C ILE A 381 -25.61 -27.76 16.80
N PRO A 382 -25.94 -29.04 16.55
CA PRO A 382 -24.95 -30.13 16.66
C PRO A 382 -23.75 -29.94 15.74
N GLY A 383 -23.94 -29.36 14.55
CA GLY A 383 -22.84 -29.03 13.63
C GLY A 383 -21.92 -27.95 14.19
N LEU A 384 -22.49 -26.90 14.79
CA LEU A 384 -21.74 -25.84 15.49
C LEU A 384 -20.94 -26.39 16.68
N LEU A 385 -21.54 -27.28 17.48
CA LEU A 385 -20.85 -27.96 18.58
C LEU A 385 -19.76 -28.91 18.08
N GLY A 386 -19.97 -29.56 16.93
CA GLY A 386 -18.95 -30.37 16.26
C GLY A 386 -17.73 -29.54 15.82
N VAL A 387 -17.95 -28.32 15.30
CA VAL A 387 -16.87 -27.37 15.01
C VAL A 387 -16.12 -27.01 16.29
N PHE A 388 -16.82 -26.63 17.36
CA PHE A 388 -16.20 -26.36 18.67
C PHE A 388 -15.35 -27.56 19.16
N GLN A 389 -15.92 -28.77 19.11
CA GLN A 389 -15.23 -30.01 19.52
C GLN A 389 -13.95 -30.24 18.71
N LYS A 390 -13.98 -30.00 17.40
CA LYS A 390 -12.80 -30.11 16.52
C LYS A 390 -11.71 -29.10 16.91
N LEU A 391 -12.10 -27.84 17.18
CA LEU A 391 -11.15 -26.78 17.53
C LEU A 391 -10.50 -27.02 18.90
N ILE A 392 -11.30 -27.34 19.92
CA ILE A 392 -10.81 -27.54 21.29
C ILE A 392 -9.93 -28.79 21.43
N ALA A 393 -10.16 -29.81 20.60
CA ALA A 393 -9.31 -31.00 20.55
C ALA A 393 -7.94 -30.75 19.90
N SER A 394 -7.76 -29.62 19.20
CA SER A 394 -6.52 -29.26 18.53
C SER A 394 -5.68 -28.33 19.40
N LYS A 395 -4.51 -28.77 19.86
CA LYS A 395 -3.57 -27.91 20.62
C LYS A 395 -3.16 -26.63 19.89
N ALA A 396 -3.24 -26.61 18.55
CA ALA A 396 -2.91 -25.44 17.75
C ALA A 396 -4.08 -24.45 17.64
N ASN A 397 -5.32 -24.89 17.85
CA ASN A 397 -6.54 -24.11 17.63
C ASN A 397 -7.47 -24.07 18.85
N ASP A 398 -7.02 -24.55 20.01
CA ASP A 398 -7.82 -24.59 21.23
C ASP A 398 -8.33 -23.21 21.67
N HIS A 399 -7.50 -22.17 21.53
CA HIS A 399 -7.87 -20.77 21.73
C HIS A 399 -9.01 -20.31 20.80
N GLN A 400 -9.03 -20.79 19.54
CA GLN A 400 -10.14 -20.54 18.61
C GLN A 400 -11.42 -21.25 19.06
N GLY A 401 -11.28 -22.46 19.61
CA GLY A 401 -12.38 -23.19 20.25
C GLY A 401 -12.96 -22.42 21.44
N PHE A 402 -12.12 -21.83 22.29
CA PHE A 402 -12.58 -20.98 23.40
C PHE A 402 -13.29 -19.70 22.93
N TYR A 403 -12.79 -19.02 21.88
CA TYR A 403 -13.49 -17.86 21.31
C TYR A 403 -14.89 -18.24 20.83
N LEU A 404 -15.03 -19.37 20.12
CA LEU A 404 -16.32 -19.84 19.66
C LEU A 404 -17.25 -20.21 20.83
N LEU A 405 -16.73 -20.95 21.81
CA LEU A 405 -17.51 -21.36 22.99
C LEU A 405 -18.03 -20.16 23.79
N ASN A 406 -17.18 -19.15 23.99
CA ASN A 406 -17.58 -17.93 24.68
C ASN A 406 -18.74 -17.24 23.97
N SER A 407 -18.69 -17.10 22.64
CA SER A 407 -19.78 -16.52 21.85
C SER A 407 -21.05 -17.36 21.87
N ILE A 408 -20.93 -18.70 21.93
CA ILE A 408 -22.10 -19.59 22.12
C ILE A 408 -22.78 -19.29 23.46
N ILE A 409 -22.00 -19.27 24.55
CA ILE A 409 -22.51 -19.04 25.91
C ILE A 409 -23.11 -17.64 26.05
N GLU A 410 -22.48 -16.63 25.45
CA GLU A 410 -22.88 -15.23 25.58
C GLU A 410 -24.16 -14.89 24.81
N HIS A 411 -24.36 -15.48 23.63
CA HIS A 411 -25.43 -15.03 22.72
C HIS A 411 -26.56 -16.03 22.51
N MET A 412 -26.31 -17.34 22.63
CA MET A 412 -27.37 -18.32 22.40
C MET A 412 -28.38 -18.32 23.57
N PRO A 413 -29.69 -18.38 23.28
CA PRO A 413 -30.68 -18.53 24.34
C PRO A 413 -30.50 -19.87 25.08
N PRO A 414 -30.90 -19.90 26.37
CA PRO A 414 -30.72 -21.07 27.25
C PRO A 414 -31.51 -22.31 26.83
#